data_AF-A0A8C2K9I1-F1
#
_entry.id   AF-A0A8C2K9I1-F1
#
_cell.length_a   1.000
_cell.length_b   1.000
_cell.length_c   1.000
_cell.angle_alpha   90.00
_cell.angle_beta   90.00
_cell.angle_gamma   90.00
#
_symmetry.space_group_name_H-M   'P 1'
#
loop_
_entity.id
_entity.type
_entity.pdbx_description
1 polymer ?
#
loop_
_entity_poly.entity_id
_entity_poly.type
_entity_poly.pdbx_seq_one_letter_code
_entity_poly.pdbx_strand_id
1 'polypeptide(L)' 'MNMCRRNAGVCAVNNLLYVIGGDDGSCNLASVEFYNPNTDKWTLLPTCMSTGRSYHLYS' A
#
# COMPACT_ATOMS: atom_id res chain seq x y z
N MET A 1 2.02 2.52 -9.66
CA MET A 1 2.36 1.27 -8.94
C MET A 1 3.77 0.86 -9.34
N ASN A 2 4.65 0.71 -8.36
CA ASN A 2 6.05 0.34 -8.58
C ASN A 2 6.36 -1.14 -8.23
N MET A 3 5.41 -1.84 -7.58
CA MET A 3 5.47 -3.27 -7.26
C MET A 3 4.11 -3.91 -7.54
N CYS A 4 4.11 -5.16 -8.00
CA CYS A 4 2.90 -5.98 -8.04
C CYS A 4 2.48 -6.28 -6.59
N ARG A 5 1.25 -5.93 -6.21
CA ARG A 5 0.73 -6.17 -4.86
C ARG A 5 -0.60 -6.91 -4.94
N ARG A 6 -0.77 -7.90 -4.09
CA ARG A 6 -2.03 -8.59 -3.83
C ARG A 6 -2.33 -8.54 -2.33
N ASN A 7 -3.59 -8.72 -1.95
CA ASN A 7 -4.04 -8.79 -0.56
C ASN A 7 -3.58 -7.61 0.33
N ALA A 8 -3.37 -6.44 -0.27
CA ALA A 8 -3.00 -5.21 0.41
C ALA A 8 -4.23 -4.53 1.03
N GLY A 9 -4.04 -3.83 2.14
CA GLY A 9 -5.06 -2.93 2.68
C GLY A 9 -5.11 -1.63 1.88
N VAL A 10 -6.30 -1.12 1.58
CA VAL A 10 -6.50 0.14 0.86
C VAL A 10 -7.39 1.09 1.66
N CYS A 11 -6.88 2.25 2.06
CA CYS A 11 -7.69 3.28 2.71
C CYS A 11 -7.63 4.61 1.95
N ALA A 12 -8.76 5.30 1.89
CA ALA A 12 -8.83 6.65 1.35
C ALA A 12 -8.79 7.65 2.52
N VAL A 13 -7.77 8.51 2.57
CA VAL A 13 -7.61 9.53 3.61
C VAL A 13 -7.23 10.84 2.92
N ASN A 14 -7.90 11.94 3.26
CA ASN A 14 -7.61 13.27 2.72
C ASN A 14 -7.51 13.32 1.19
N ASN A 15 -8.42 12.62 0.48
CA ASN A 15 -8.45 12.55 -0.98
C ASN A 15 -7.23 11.84 -1.63
N LEU A 16 -6.46 11.11 -0.85
CA LEU A 16 -5.36 10.27 -1.29
C LEU A 16 -5.70 8.81 -1.02
N LEU A 17 -5.31 7.92 -1.93
CA LEU A 17 -5.57 6.49 -1.82
C LEU A 17 -4.29 5.79 -1.34
N TYR A 18 -4.29 5.30 -0.11
CA TYR A 18 -3.17 4.62 0.50
C TYR A 18 -3.30 3.11 0.32
N VAL A 19 -2.21 2.48 -0.08
CA VAL A 19 -2.04 1.04 -0.23
C VAL A 19 -0.96 0.59 0.75
N ILE A 20 -1.36 -0.20 1.73
CA ILE A 20 -0.55 -0.60 2.87
C ILE A 20 -0.26 -2.09 2.78
N GLY A 21 1.02 -2.44 2.71
CA GLY A 21 1.48 -3.83 2.74
C GLY A 21 1.11 -4.63 1.51
N GLY A 22 0.55 -5.83 1.73
CA GLY A 22 0.23 -6.82 0.69
C GLY A 22 1.33 -7.87 0.52
N ASP A 23 1.22 -8.68 -0.53
CA ASP A 23 2.26 -9.58 -1.00
C ASP A 23 2.55 -9.35 -2.48
N ASP A 24 3.79 -9.56 -2.90
CA ASP A 24 4.18 -9.57 -4.31
C ASP A 24 4.10 -10.97 -4.94
N GLY A 25 3.52 -11.93 -4.23
CA GLY A 25 3.49 -13.35 -4.57
C GLY A 25 4.72 -14.16 -4.16
N SER A 26 5.76 -13.51 -3.64
CA SER A 26 6.93 -14.17 -3.06
C SER A 26 7.12 -13.82 -1.58
N CYS A 27 6.87 -12.56 -1.20
CA CYS A 27 7.10 -12.02 0.13
C CYS A 27 5.97 -11.08 0.58
N ASN A 28 5.75 -11.02 1.89
CA ASN A 28 4.89 -10.00 2.50
C ASN A 28 5.60 -8.64 2.46
N LEU A 29 4.92 -7.64 1.93
CA LEU A 29 5.41 -6.27 1.81
C LEU A 29 5.11 -5.51 3.11
N ALA A 30 6.12 -4.79 3.60
CA ALA A 30 5.98 -3.79 4.67
C ALA A 30 5.90 -2.36 4.12
N SER A 31 6.07 -2.18 2.81
CA SER A 31 6.05 -0.88 2.17
C SER A 31 4.62 -0.35 2.06
N VAL A 32 4.50 0.98 2.17
CA VAL A 32 3.25 1.71 1.98
C VAL A 32 3.44 2.64 0.80
N GLU A 33 2.50 2.68 -0.13
CA GLU A 33 2.46 3.67 -1.19
C GLU A 33 1.10 4.35 -1.22
N PHE A 34 1.04 5.59 -1.64
CA PHE A 34 -0.22 6.29 -1.82
C PHE A 34 -0.31 6.89 -3.22
N TYR A 35 -1.53 6.94 -3.73
CA TYR A 35 -1.90 7.56 -4.98
C TYR A 35 -2.51 8.93 -4.73
N ASN A 36 -1.96 9.93 -5.42
CA ASN A 36 -2.51 11.27 -5.46
C ASN A 36 -3.22 11.52 -6.79
N PRO A 37 -4.57 11.61 -6.81
CA PRO A 37 -5.32 11.84 -8.05
C PRO A 37 -5.07 13.22 -8.66
N ASN A 38 -4.63 14.21 -7.87
CA ASN A 38 -4.36 15.56 -8.39
C ASN A 38 -3.08 15.60 -9.23
N THR A 39 -2.11 14.75 -8.92
CA THR A 39 -0.82 14.68 -9.62
C THR A 39 -0.68 13.43 -10.48
N ASP A 40 -1.70 12.57 -10.47
CA ASP A 40 -1.75 11.25 -11.10
C ASP A 40 -0.51 10.40 -10.83
N LYS A 41 -0.02 10.43 -9.59
CA LYS A 41 1.24 9.80 -9.21
C LYS A 41 1.10 8.91 -7.99
N TRP A 42 1.79 7.78 -8.06
CA TRP A 42 2.05 6.89 -6.94
C TRP A 42 3.34 7.31 -6.24
N THR A 43 3.27 7.49 -4.93
CA THR A 43 4.40 7.89 -4.09
C THR A 43 4.63 6.84 -3.02
N LEU A 44 5.85 6.33 -2.91
CA LEU A 44 6.25 5.41 -1.86
C LEU A 44 6.51 6.20 -0.57
N LEU A 45 5.92 5.78 0.55
CA LEU A 45 6.25 6.33 1.85
C LEU A 45 7.60 5.76 2.32
N PRO A 46 8.52 6.59 2.83
CA PRO A 46 9.80 6.13 3.38
C PRO A 46 9.64 5.33 4.66
N THR A 47 8.48 5.45 5.33
CA THR A 47 8.16 4.71 6.54
C THR A 47 7.54 3.37 6.18
N CYS A 48 8.31 2.29 6.40
CA CYS A 48 7.81 0.93 6.31
C CYS A 48 7.02 0.59 7.59
N MET A 49 6.01 -0.28 7.48
CA MET A 49 5.40 -0.90 8.64
C MET A 49 6.46 -1.67 9.43
N SER A 50 6.36 -1.67 10.76
CA SER A 50 7.23 -2.44 11.66
C SER A 50 7.12 -3.97 11.44
N THR A 51 6.09 -4.44 10.74
CA THR A 51 5.95 -5.83 10.30
C THR A 51 5.19 -5.85 8.97
N GLY A 52 5.70 -6.57 7.95
CA GLY A 52 4.98 -6.77 6.68
C GLY A 52 3.72 -7.60 6.91
N ARG A 53 2.58 -7.13 6.39
CA ARG A 53 1.27 -7.78 6.58
C ARG A 53 0.54 -7.88 5.24
N SER A 54 0.00 -9.06 4.96
CA SER A 54 -0.92 -9.38 3.86
C SER A 54 -2.23 -9.93 4.48
N TYR A 55 -3.33 -9.91 3.73
CA TYR A 55 -4.67 -10.37 4.17
C TYR A 55 -5.34 -9.50 5.25
N HIS A 56 -5.20 -8.17 5.19
CA HIS A 56 -6.03 -7.29 6.02
C HIS A 56 -7.50 -7.34 5.54
N LEU A 57 -8.29 -8.19 6.19
CA LEU A 57 -9.76 -8.16 6.10
C LEU A 57 -10.25 -6.84 6.68
N TYR A 58 -10.97 -6.06 5.88
CA TYR A 58 -11.84 -5.00 6.39
C TYR A 58 -13.02 -5.69 7.09
N SER A 59 -13.15 -5.48 8.41
CA SER A 59 -14.42 -5.62 9.13
C SER A 59 -15.18 -4.30 9.07
#